data_AF-A0A7C9M8U5-F1
#
_entry.id   AF-A0A7C9M8U5-F1
#
_cell.length_a   1.000
_cell.length_b   1.000
_cell.length_c   1.000
_cell.angle_alpha   90.00
_cell.angle_beta   90.00
_cell.angle_gamma   90.00
#
_symmetry.space_group_name_H-M   'P 1'
#
loop_
_entity.id
_entity.type
_entity.pdbx_description
1 polymer ?
#
loop_
_entity_poly.entity_id
_entity_poly.type
_entity_poly.pdbx_seq_one_letter_code
_entity_poly.pdbx_strand_id
1 'polypeptide(L)'
;MKRVLSLVSLVLSSVALAGSGQMSTPVRLTVQPVCEVQSVTPERVTLHCTRNYVPSVPHDLPQLLGKLPLAELRLTNSAPAPSGGTLNTYAVQPLGAAGELVFY
;
A
#
# COMPACT_ATOMS: atom_id res chain seq x y z
N MET A 1 57.63 8.82 -67.99
CA MET A 1 56.84 10.03 -68.26
C MET A 1 55.52 9.95 -67.52
N LYS A 2 55.10 11.06 -66.91
CA LYS A 2 53.76 11.45 -66.42
C LYS A 2 53.04 10.58 -65.37
N ARG A 3 53.06 11.13 -64.15
CA ARG A 3 52.14 10.89 -63.03
C ARG A 3 50.71 11.25 -63.46
N VAL A 4 49.73 10.44 -63.05
CA VAL A 4 48.31 10.82 -63.09
C VAL A 4 47.80 10.81 -61.65
N LEU A 5 47.54 12.03 -61.15
CA LEU A 5 46.73 12.27 -59.95
C LEU A 5 45.30 11.80 -60.22
N SER A 6 44.68 11.12 -59.25
CA SER A 6 43.23 11.12 -59.14
C SER A 6 42.84 11.18 -57.67
N LEU A 7 42.45 12.37 -57.24
CA LEU A 7 41.77 12.66 -55.98
C LEU A 7 40.30 12.31 -56.16
N VAL A 8 39.78 11.36 -55.37
CA VAL A 8 38.34 11.21 -55.18
C VAL A 8 38.07 11.17 -53.68
N SER A 9 37.59 12.29 -53.18
CA SER A 9 37.06 12.47 -51.84
C SER A 9 35.77 11.65 -51.70
N LEU A 10 35.80 10.55 -50.95
CA LEU A 10 34.59 9.85 -50.55
C LEU A 10 34.19 10.34 -49.15
N VAL A 11 33.42 11.42 -49.11
CA VAL A 11 32.72 11.87 -47.90
C VAL A 11 31.59 10.88 -47.68
N LEU A 12 31.82 9.87 -46.83
CA LEU A 12 30.76 8.98 -46.38
C LEU A 12 29.91 9.72 -45.34
N SER A 13 28.87 10.39 -45.83
CA SER A 13 27.77 10.90 -45.01
C SER A 13 26.99 9.72 -44.45
N SER A 14 27.42 9.17 -43.32
CA SER A 14 26.64 8.19 -42.57
C SER A 14 25.42 8.88 -41.95
N VAL A 15 24.29 8.68 -42.60
CA VAL A 15 22.95 9.03 -42.12
C VAL A 15 22.75 8.38 -40.76
N ALA A 16 22.71 9.18 -39.68
CA ALA A 16 22.25 8.69 -38.39
C ALA A 16 20.74 8.43 -38.51
N LEU A 17 20.33 7.17 -38.61
CA LEU A 17 18.93 6.80 -38.38
C LEU A 17 18.63 7.09 -36.91
N ALA A 18 18.04 8.25 -36.65
CA ALA A 18 17.32 8.50 -35.40
C ALA A 18 16.06 7.62 -35.41
N GLY A 19 16.21 6.36 -35.03
CA GLY A 19 15.08 5.47 -34.78
C GLY A 19 14.41 5.88 -33.47
N SER A 20 13.20 6.42 -33.54
CA SER A 20 12.35 6.58 -32.37
C SER A 20 11.85 5.20 -31.93
N GLY A 21 12.65 4.48 -31.15
CA GLY A 21 12.23 3.24 -30.51
C GLY A 21 11.20 3.55 -29.43
N GLN A 22 9.95 3.10 -29.62
CA GLN A 22 8.93 3.23 -28.59
C GLN A 22 9.06 2.05 -27.61
N MET A 23 9.76 2.29 -26.50
CA MET A 23 9.85 1.33 -25.41
C MET A 23 8.62 1.49 -24.52
N SER A 24 7.69 0.53 -24.59
CA SER A 24 6.54 0.45 -23.69
C SER A 24 6.81 -0.60 -22.62
N THR A 25 7.07 -0.15 -21.40
CA THR A 25 7.19 -1.05 -20.23
C THR A 25 5.88 -1.07 -19.47
N PRO A 26 5.27 -2.24 -19.22
CA PRO A 26 4.04 -2.31 -18.46
C PRO A 26 4.29 -1.90 -17.00
N VAL A 27 3.64 -0.84 -16.56
CA VAL A 27 3.63 -0.44 -15.15
C VAL A 27 2.52 -1.24 -14.44
N ARG A 28 2.89 -1.98 -13.40
CA ARG A 28 1.94 -2.66 -12.52
C ARG A 28 1.70 -1.80 -11.28
N LEU A 29 0.45 -1.41 -11.08
CA LEU A 29 -0.01 -0.69 -9.89
C LEU A 29 -0.78 -1.67 -9.00
N THR A 30 -0.37 -1.79 -7.75
CA THR A 30 -1.10 -2.56 -6.74
C THR A 30 -1.63 -1.60 -5.69
N VAL A 31 -2.96 -1.53 -5.55
CA VAL A 31 -3.61 -0.73 -4.51
C VAL A 31 -3.80 -1.61 -3.29
N GLN A 32 -3.24 -1.19 -2.16
CA GLN A 32 -3.44 -1.88 -0.89
C GLN A 32 -4.63 -1.26 -0.14
N PRO A 33 -5.49 -2.08 0.46
CA PRO A 33 -6.54 -1.57 1.33
C PRO A 33 -5.92 -0.98 2.59
N VAL A 34 -6.45 0.15 3.05
CA VAL A 34 -5.97 0.88 4.23
C VAL A 34 -7.12 1.16 5.19
N CYS A 35 -6.76 1.37 6.45
CA CYS A 35 -7.67 1.78 7.51
C CYS A 35 -7.06 2.91 8.30
N GLU A 36 -7.89 3.84 8.74
CA GLU A 36 -7.54 4.95 9.61
C GLU A 36 -8.36 4.87 10.89
N VAL A 37 -7.78 5.36 11.99
CA VAL A 37 -8.50 5.44 13.26
C VAL A 37 -9.48 6.60 13.21
N GLN A 38 -10.77 6.30 13.32
CA GLN A 38 -11.80 7.32 13.43
C GLN A 38 -12.03 7.72 14.89
N SER A 39 -12.09 6.73 15.79
CA SER A 39 -12.20 6.98 17.23
C SER A 39 -11.66 5.81 18.06
N VAL A 40 -11.15 6.14 19.25
CA VAL A 40 -10.69 5.18 20.25
C VAL A 40 -11.24 5.59 21.60
N THR A 41 -11.90 4.67 22.28
CA THR A 41 -12.34 4.77 23.66
C THR A 41 -11.88 3.52 24.42
N PRO A 42 -11.96 3.51 25.76
CA PRO A 42 -11.59 2.32 26.55
C PRO A 42 -12.37 1.06 26.18
N GLU A 43 -13.59 1.20 25.66
CA GLU A 43 -14.50 0.09 25.37
C GLU A 43 -14.63 -0.21 23.87
N ARG A 44 -14.30 0.76 23.01
CA ARG A 44 -14.55 0.65 21.56
C ARG A 44 -13.48 1.32 20.72
N VAL A 45 -13.22 0.73 19.56
CA VAL A 45 -12.41 1.32 18.48
C VAL A 45 -13.26 1.36 17.23
N THR A 46 -13.30 2.51 16.56
CA THR A 46 -13.90 2.62 15.22
C THR A 46 -12.83 2.96 14.20
N LEU A 47 -12.74 2.13 13.15
CA LEU A 47 -11.83 2.31 12.04
C LEU A 47 -12.60 2.69 10.79
N HIS A 48 -12.07 3.66 10.04
CA HIS A 48 -12.54 3.97 8.69
C HIS A 48 -11.59 3.33 7.68
N CYS A 49 -12.11 2.36 6.94
CA CYS A 49 -11.35 1.57 5.99
C CYS A 49 -11.78 1.84 4.55
N THR A 50 -10.91 1.48 3.60
CA THR A 50 -11.27 1.37 2.19
C THR A 50 -12.53 0.52 1.99
N ARG A 51 -13.29 0.81 0.94
CA ARG A 51 -14.61 0.19 0.70
C ARG A 51 -14.53 -1.34 0.75
N ASN A 52 -15.44 -1.94 1.52
CA ASN A 52 -15.59 -3.38 1.73
C ASN A 52 -14.39 -4.08 2.38
N TYR A 53 -13.46 -3.31 2.98
CA TYR A 53 -12.35 -3.88 3.72
C TYR A 53 -12.67 -3.97 5.20
N VAL A 54 -12.57 -5.19 5.74
CA VAL A 54 -12.85 -5.51 7.13
C VAL A 54 -11.69 -6.34 7.68
N PRO A 55 -10.74 -5.73 8.42
CA PRO A 55 -9.58 -6.46 8.92
C PRO A 55 -10.00 -7.37 10.09
N SER A 56 -9.63 -8.64 10.02
CA SER A 56 -9.85 -9.62 11.10
C SER A 56 -8.94 -9.36 12.29
N VAL A 57 -7.72 -8.87 12.05
CA VAL A 57 -6.73 -8.53 13.07
C VAL A 57 -6.25 -7.08 12.83
N PRO A 58 -6.87 -6.08 13.47
CA PRO A 58 -6.50 -4.68 13.24
C PRO A 58 -5.07 -4.33 13.64
N HIS A 59 -4.47 -5.06 14.58
CA HIS A 59 -3.09 -4.83 15.03
C HIS A 59 -2.02 -5.18 14.00
N ASP A 60 -2.34 -6.02 13.01
CA ASP A 60 -1.43 -6.40 11.94
C ASP A 60 -1.27 -5.30 10.88
N LEU A 61 -2.11 -4.26 10.95
CA LEU A 61 -2.10 -3.15 10.00
C LEU A 61 -0.99 -2.15 10.33
N PRO A 62 0.04 -1.99 9.45
CA PRO A 62 1.19 -1.13 9.72
C PRO A 62 0.79 0.32 10.03
N GLN A 63 -0.24 0.82 9.35
CA GLN A 63 -0.74 2.19 9.50
C GLN A 63 -1.43 2.47 10.86
N LEU A 64 -1.75 1.42 11.63
CA LEU A 64 -2.41 1.48 12.93
C LEU A 64 -1.47 1.21 14.11
N LEU A 65 -0.20 0.90 13.85
CA LEU A 65 0.79 0.63 14.90
C LEU A 65 0.87 1.78 15.90
N GLY A 66 0.78 1.46 17.20
CA GLY A 66 0.81 2.41 18.31
C GLY A 66 -0.44 3.27 18.48
N LYS A 67 -1.47 3.12 17.63
CA LYS A 67 -2.74 3.88 17.71
C LYS A 67 -3.88 3.08 18.33
N LEU A 68 -3.71 1.77 18.45
CA LEU A 68 -4.72 0.86 18.99
C LEU A 68 -4.40 0.49 20.44
N PRO A 69 -5.42 0.25 21.27
CA PRO A 69 -5.19 -0.27 22.62
C PRO A 69 -4.52 -1.65 22.57
N LEU A 70 -3.68 -1.92 23.57
CA LEU A 70 -3.09 -3.23 23.82
C LEU A 70 -4.13 -4.15 24.46
N ALA A 71 -5.11 -4.55 23.65
CA ALA A 71 -6.29 -5.31 24.05
C ALA A 71 -6.78 -6.13 22.86
N GLU A 72 -7.58 -7.17 23.10
CA GLU A 72 -8.22 -7.91 22.02
C GLU A 72 -9.33 -7.04 21.39
N LEU A 73 -9.35 -6.97 20.06
CA LEU A 73 -10.36 -6.21 19.32
C LEU A 73 -11.32 -7.16 18.62
N ARG A 74 -12.56 -7.23 19.09
CA ARG A 74 -13.60 -8.05 18.48
C ARG A 74 -14.53 -7.21 17.63
N LEU A 75 -14.64 -7.55 16.35
CA LEU A 75 -15.56 -6.87 15.44
C LEU A 75 -17.00 -7.00 15.96
N THR A 76 -17.70 -5.88 16.06
CA THR A 76 -19.10 -5.81 16.52
C THR A 76 -20.03 -5.28 15.44
N ASN A 77 -19.54 -4.39 14.58
CA ASN A 77 -20.31 -3.85 13.48
C ASN A 77 -19.41 -3.49 12.30
N SER A 78 -19.96 -3.57 11.09
CA SER A 78 -19.34 -3.08 9.86
C SER A 78 -20.43 -2.45 8.99
N ALA A 79 -20.24 -1.19 8.61
CA ALA A 79 -21.24 -0.43 7.86
C ALA A 79 -20.57 0.50 6.83
N PRO A 80 -21.26 0.88 5.74
CA PRO A 80 -20.76 1.91 4.83
C PRO A 80 -20.53 3.25 5.54
N ALA A 81 -19.39 3.89 5.29
CA ALA A 81 -19.12 5.24 5.80
C ALA A 81 -19.84 6.29 4.92
N PRO A 82 -20.44 7.36 5.49
CA PRO A 82 -21.06 8.44 4.70
C PRO A 82 -20.08 9.15 3.77
N SER A 83 -18.81 9.23 4.16
CA SER A 83 -17.70 9.77 3.35
C SER A 83 -17.18 8.79 2.28
N GLY A 84 -17.81 7.62 2.15
CA GLY A 84 -17.33 6.50 1.33
C GLY A 84 -16.36 5.62 2.09
N GLY A 85 -16.30 4.32 1.75
CA GLY A 85 -15.51 3.33 2.50
C GLY A 85 -16.37 2.53 3.48
N THR A 86 -15.73 1.92 4.48
CA THR A 86 -16.38 1.07 5.47
C THR A 86 -15.95 1.49 6.88
N LEU A 87 -16.92 1.71 7.77
CA LEU A 87 -16.71 1.88 9.20
C LEU A 87 -16.78 0.52 9.88
N ASN A 88 -15.68 0.11 10.51
CA ASN A 88 -15.58 -1.11 11.29
C ASN A 88 -15.48 -0.74 12.77
N THR A 89 -16.43 -1.19 13.58
CA THR A 89 -16.45 -0.94 15.01
C THR A 89 -16.11 -2.21 15.77
N TYR A 90 -15.10 -2.12 16.63
CA TYR A 90 -14.59 -3.20 17.46
C TYR A 90 -14.89 -2.90 18.93
N ALA A 91 -15.31 -3.92 19.66
CA ALA A 91 -15.29 -3.90 21.12
C ALA A 91 -13.88 -4.22 21.61
N VAL A 92 -13.42 -3.45 22.59
CA VAL A 92 -12.16 -3.66 23.30
C VAL A 92 -12.42 -4.68 24.40
N GLN A 93 -11.79 -5.85 24.28
CA GLN A 93 -11.80 -6.87 25.32
C GLN A 93 -10.45 -6.85 26.04
N PRO A 94 -10.44 -6.79 27.38
CA PRO A 94 -9.22 -6.97 28.14
C PRO A 94 -8.55 -8.26 27.69
N LEU A 95 -7.24 -8.22 27.44
CA LEU A 95 -6.45 -9.45 27.32
C LEU A 95 -6.65 -10.19 28.63
N GLY A 96 -7.40 -11.29 28.60
CA GLY A 96 -7.76 -12.02 29.80
C GLY A 96 -6.52 -12.24 30.64
N ALA A 97 -6.62 -11.98 31.94
CA ALA A 97 -5.59 -12.34 32.90
C ALA A 97 -5.41 -13.86 32.84
N ALA A 98 -4.50 -14.31 31.99
CA ALA A 98 -4.03 -15.68 31.98
C ALA A 98 -3.27 -15.88 33.29
N GLY A 99 -3.96 -16.45 34.28
CA GLY A 99 -3.40 -16.88 35.55
C GLY A 99 -3.79 -16.00 36.73
N GLU A 100 -4.99 -16.25 37.28
CA GLU A 100 -5.18 -16.10 38.72
C GLU A 100 -4.22 -17.11 39.39
N LEU A 101 -3.08 -16.63 39.89
CA LEU A 101 -2.22 -17.43 40.76
C LEU A 101 -2.94 -17.54 42.11
N VAL A 102 -3.76 -18.57 42.26
CA VAL A 102 -4.34 -18.97 43.54
C VAL A 102 -3.21 -19.53 44.40
N PHE A 103 -2.77 -18.76 45.40
CA PHE A 103 -1.92 -19.27 46.47
C PHE A 103 -2.83 -19.95 47.51
N TYR A 104 -2.68 -21.28 47.65
CA TYR A 104 -3.21 -22.04 48.78
C TYR A 104 -2.28 -21.94 49.99
#